data_AF-A0A183Q825-F1
#
_entry.id   AF-A0A183Q825-F1
#
_cell.length_a   1.000
_cell.length_b   1.000
_cell.length_c   1.000
_cell.angle_alpha   90.00
_cell.angle_beta   90.00
_cell.angle_gamma   90.00
#
_symmetry.space_group_name_H-M   'P 1'
#
loop_
_entity.id
_entity.type
_entity.pdbx_description
1 polymer ?
#
loop_
_entity_poly.entity_id
_entity_poly.type
_entity_poly.pdbx_seq_one_letter_code
_entity_poly.pdbx_strand_id
1 'polypeptide(L)'
;MVLLAVDKVDTNRLVYSLVGAHDSSFSIESHTGLLRVSRPLDREVKSVHTLTVIVTDGSHQHSSAGEQSTSFTSSATFTIKLLDVNDSPPQFVNTSAHRIKISELAPIGERLTRLKAISQDEGDNAVIHYRLLTKQPEFGLNETTGKSFCC
;
A
#
# COMPACT_ATOMS: atom_id res chain seq x y z
N MET A 1 6.85 7.60 13.86
CA MET A 1 8.32 7.45 13.81
C MET A 1 8.94 8.78 14.19
N VAL A 2 10.02 8.82 14.96
CA VAL A 2 10.72 10.08 15.30
C VAL A 2 12.03 10.13 14.53
N LEU A 3 12.30 11.26 13.87
CA LEU A 3 13.57 11.54 13.22
C LEU A 3 14.36 12.51 14.11
N LEU A 4 15.63 12.19 14.33
CA LEU A 4 16.52 12.97 15.19
C LEU A 4 17.68 13.50 14.36
N ALA A 5 17.96 14.78 14.54
CA ALA A 5 19.19 15.44 14.12
C ALA A 5 19.87 16.05 15.35
N VAL A 6 21.19 16.20 15.27
CA VAL A 6 22.00 16.79 16.33
C VAL A 6 22.91 17.83 15.71
N ASP A 7 22.82 19.06 16.20
CA ASP A 7 23.78 20.12 15.91
C ASP A 7 24.73 20.27 17.10
N LYS A 8 26.03 20.48 16.87
CA LYS A 8 27.01 20.62 17.96
C LYS A 8 26.91 21.97 18.67
N VAL A 9 26.33 22.96 18.04
CA VAL A 9 26.24 24.36 18.47
C VAL A 9 24.79 24.70 18.83
N ASP A 10 23.82 24.30 18.00
CA ASP A 10 22.42 24.73 18.10
C ASP A 10 21.42 23.57 18.33
N THR A 11 21.66 22.76 19.36
CA THR A 11 20.80 21.60 19.70
C THR A 11 19.33 21.94 19.96
N ASN A 12 19.04 23.13 20.51
CA ASN A 12 17.68 23.52 20.92
C ASN A 12 16.88 24.30 19.85
N ARG A 13 17.43 24.44 18.65
CA ARG A 13 16.87 25.32 17.61
C ARG A 13 16.53 24.60 16.30
N LEU A 14 16.65 23.28 16.30
CA LEU A 14 16.40 22.48 15.10
C LEU A 14 14.91 22.51 14.70
N VAL A 15 14.65 22.92 13.46
CA VAL A 15 13.33 22.95 12.86
C VAL A 15 13.27 21.95 11.70
N TYR A 16 12.35 20.99 11.81
CA TYR A 16 12.11 19.95 10.81
C TYR A 16 10.98 20.35 9.85
N SER A 17 11.15 20.05 8.58
CA SER A 17 10.12 20.19 7.56
C SER A 17 10.22 19.06 6.53
N LEU A 18 9.09 18.70 5.92
CA LEU A 18 9.09 17.88 4.71
C LEU A 18 9.30 18.83 3.52
N VAL A 19 10.01 18.39 2.47
CA VAL A 19 10.26 19.18 1.24
C VAL A 19 10.06 18.31 -0.01
N GLY A 20 9.49 18.87 -1.08
CA GLY A 20 9.33 18.22 -2.39
C GLY A 20 7.87 18.13 -2.85
N ALA A 21 7.56 17.23 -3.80
CA ALA A 21 6.19 16.87 -4.14
C ALA A 21 5.58 16.10 -2.96
N HIS A 22 5.09 16.85 -1.97
CA HIS A 22 4.66 16.31 -0.69
C HIS A 22 3.55 15.28 -0.87
N ASP A 23 3.78 14.09 -0.35
CA ASP A 23 2.67 13.19 -0.09
C ASP A 23 1.89 13.75 1.11
N SER A 24 0.74 14.37 0.84
CA SER A 24 -0.15 14.96 1.85
C SER A 24 -0.64 13.98 2.93
N SER A 25 -0.34 12.69 2.75
CA SER A 25 -0.64 11.63 3.71
C SER A 25 0.29 11.63 4.92
N PHE A 26 1.38 12.40 4.91
CA PHE A 26 2.31 12.51 6.03
C PHE A 26 2.50 13.94 6.50
N SER A 27 2.76 14.11 7.80
CA SER A 27 3.18 15.38 8.42
C SER A 27 4.34 15.14 9.36
N ILE A 28 5.18 16.15 9.55
CA ILE A 28 6.25 16.14 10.54
C ILE A 28 6.03 17.29 11.52
N GLU A 29 6.17 17.00 12.81
CA GLU A 29 6.17 18.03 13.85
C GLU A 29 7.52 18.75 13.86
N SER A 30 7.48 20.08 13.74
CA SER A 30 8.66 20.88 13.40
C SER A 30 9.72 20.95 14.50
N HIS A 31 9.38 20.70 15.76
CA HIS A 31 10.34 20.80 16.88
C HIS A 31 10.80 19.44 17.39
N THR A 32 10.04 18.38 17.14
CA THR A 32 10.31 17.04 17.68
C THR A 32 10.79 16.07 16.60
N GLY A 33 10.58 16.40 15.31
CA GLY A 33 10.83 15.48 14.20
C GLY A 33 9.86 14.30 14.16
N LEU A 34 8.73 14.36 14.89
CA LEU A 34 7.73 13.31 14.92
C LEU A 34 6.96 13.25 13.60
N LEU A 35 7.21 12.20 12.83
CA LEU A 35 6.49 11.89 11.60
C LEU A 35 5.19 11.14 11.92
N ARG A 36 4.07 11.68 11.42
CA ARG A 36 2.71 11.17 11.58
C ARG A 36 2.04 10.92 10.23
N VAL A 37 1.10 9.99 10.24
CA VAL A 37 0.15 9.79 9.15
C VAL A 37 -0.98 10.81 9.33
N SER A 38 -1.24 11.61 8.30
CA SER A 38 -2.22 12.70 8.30
C SER A 38 -3.50 12.35 7.54
N ARG A 39 -3.45 11.32 6.68
CA ARG A 39 -4.59 10.85 5.88
C ARG A 39 -4.59 9.32 5.83
N PRO A 40 -5.75 8.68 5.59
CA PRO A 40 -5.79 7.25 5.36
C PRO A 40 -4.79 6.84 4.28
N LEU A 41 -4.09 5.73 4.53
CA LEU A 41 -3.15 5.12 3.61
C LEU A 41 -3.79 3.86 3.06
N ASP A 42 -3.55 3.61 1.78
CA ASP A 42 -4.12 2.50 1.02
C ASP A 42 -2.98 1.92 0.17
N ARG A 43 -2.65 0.64 0.41
CA ARG A 43 -1.49 -0.02 -0.20
C ARG A 43 -1.79 -0.38 -1.65
N GLU A 44 -3.03 -0.73 -1.96
CA GLU A 44 -3.57 -1.06 -3.28
C GLU A 44 -3.52 0.18 -4.20
N VAL A 45 -3.68 1.37 -3.63
CA VAL A 45 -3.50 2.65 -4.34
C VAL A 45 -2.02 3.04 -4.44
N LYS A 46 -1.28 2.98 -3.33
CA LYS A 46 0.14 3.36 -3.29
C LYS A 46 0.89 2.66 -2.16
N SER A 47 1.70 1.66 -2.52
CA SER A 47 2.44 0.83 -1.55
C SER A 47 3.76 1.44 -1.04
N VAL A 48 4.31 2.45 -1.75
CA VAL A 48 5.61 3.05 -1.41
C VAL A 48 5.55 4.57 -1.48
N HIS A 49 6.02 5.20 -0.40
CA HIS A 49 6.14 6.66 -0.29
C HIS A 49 7.61 7.04 -0.04
N THR A 50 8.10 8.02 -0.80
CA THR A 50 9.44 8.59 -0.59
C THR A 50 9.28 9.99 -0.01
N LEU A 51 9.86 10.21 1.17
CA LEU A 51 9.80 11.49 1.87
C LEU A 51 11.20 12.06 2.04
N THR A 52 11.36 13.33 1.72
CA THR A 52 12.59 14.08 2.02
C THR A 52 12.31 15.01 3.19
N VAL A 53 13.08 14.84 4.26
CA VAL A 53 13.03 15.67 5.46
C VAL A 53 14.22 16.61 5.42
N ILE A 54 13.96 17.89 5.67
CA ILE A 54 14.99 18.91 5.88
C ILE A 54 14.95 19.35 7.33
N VAL A 55 16.13 19.50 7.92
CA VAL A 55 16.33 20.12 9.22
C VAL A 55 17.16 21.38 9.06
N THR A 56 16.78 22.45 9.78
CA THR A 56 17.52 23.71 9.82
C THR A 56 17.76 24.13 11.26
N ASP A 57 18.88 24.81 11.52
CA ASP A 57 19.24 25.48 12.78
C ASP A 57 18.42 26.77 13.06
N GLY A 58 17.52 27.14 12.14
CA GLY A 58 16.71 28.35 12.23
C GLY A 58 17.45 29.60 11.77
N SER A 59 16.74 30.62 11.31
CA SER A 59 17.37 31.84 10.78
C SER A 59 18.10 32.61 11.88
N HIS A 60 19.41 32.82 11.81
CA HIS A 60 20.08 33.77 12.70
C HIS A 60 19.46 35.17 12.50
N GLN A 61 18.60 35.60 13.44
CA GLN A 61 18.02 36.96 13.49
C GLN A 61 18.94 37.95 14.24
N HIS A 62 20.20 37.55 14.48
CA HIS A 62 21.24 38.38 15.08
C HIS A 62 22.28 38.86 14.07
N SER A 63 21.98 38.84 12.77
CA SER A 63 22.78 39.61 11.82
C SER A 63 22.44 41.09 11.99
N SER A 64 23.38 41.82 12.60
CA SER A 64 23.40 43.28 12.58
C SER A 64 23.16 43.76 11.14
N ALA A 65 22.39 44.83 10.95
CA ALA A 65 21.97 45.34 9.64
C ALA A 65 23.13 45.30 8.60
N GLY A 66 23.13 44.27 7.75
CA GLY A 66 24.20 44.03 6.76
C GLY A 66 24.70 42.57 6.65
N GLU A 67 24.51 41.71 7.64
CA GLU A 67 24.97 40.31 7.58
C GLU A 67 23.89 39.37 6.99
N GLN A 68 24.27 38.56 5.99
CA GLN A 68 23.40 37.54 5.40
C GLN A 68 22.99 36.54 6.47
N SER A 69 21.68 36.36 6.67
CA SER A 69 21.14 35.33 7.56
C SER A 69 21.46 33.96 6.95
N THR A 70 22.56 33.35 7.39
CA THR A 70 22.98 32.01 6.95
C THR A 70 22.35 30.99 7.88
N SER A 71 21.27 30.34 7.47
CA SER A 71 20.76 29.13 8.14
C SER A 71 21.44 27.91 7.51
N PHE A 72 22.00 27.02 8.33
CA PHE A 72 22.47 25.73 7.83
C PHE A 72 21.29 24.77 7.70
N THR A 73 21.32 23.96 6.65
CA THR A 73 20.30 22.94 6.39
C THR A 73 20.96 21.60 6.09
N SER A 74 20.30 20.53 6.53
CA SER A 74 20.65 19.16 6.18
C SER A 74 19.40 18.42 5.75
N SER A 75 19.53 17.44 4.86
CA SER A 75 18.40 16.68 4.35
C SER A 75 18.65 15.18 4.36
N ALA A 76 17.58 14.42 4.54
CA ALA A 76 17.59 12.97 4.48
C ALA A 76 16.32 12.46 3.78
N THR A 77 16.50 11.46 2.92
CA THR A 77 15.41 10.82 2.18
C THR A 77 15.12 9.45 2.77
N PHE A 78 13.85 9.18 3.03
CA PHE A 78 13.38 7.92 3.60
C PHE A 78 12.29 7.31 2.72
N THR A 79 12.28 5.97 2.66
CA THR A 79 11.25 5.20 1.96
C THR A 79 10.36 4.51 2.97
N ILE A 80 9.06 4.79 2.90
CA ILE A 80 8.03 4.14 3.70
C ILE A 80 7.33 3.12 2.80
N LYS A 81 7.40 1.85 3.19
CA LYS A 81 6.67 0.77 2.54
C LYS A 81 5.46 0.38 3.39
N LEU A 82 4.27 0.41 2.80
CA LEU A 82 3.07 -0.07 3.47
C LEU A 82 3.06 -1.60 3.48
N LEU A 83 2.60 -2.16 4.60
CA LEU A 83 2.37 -3.59 4.73
C LEU A 83 0.96 -3.91 4.27
N ASP A 84 0.80 -5.09 3.68
CA ASP A 84 -0.46 -5.59 3.19
C ASP A 84 -1.38 -6.04 4.34
N VAL A 85 -2.67 -5.78 4.16
CA VAL A 85 -3.76 -6.21 5.03
C VAL A 85 -4.83 -6.79 4.13
N ASN A 86 -5.49 -7.87 4.55
CA ASN A 86 -6.57 -8.49 3.79
C ASN A 86 -7.85 -7.63 3.85
N ASP A 87 -7.94 -6.62 2.98
CA ASP A 87 -9.09 -5.74 2.87
C ASP A 87 -9.66 -5.64 1.44
N SER A 88 -9.05 -6.33 0.47
CA SER A 88 -9.53 -6.42 -0.91
C SER A 88 -10.23 -7.77 -1.19
N PRO A 89 -11.56 -7.88 -1.00
CA PRO A 89 -12.27 -9.14 -1.18
C PRO A 89 -12.17 -9.67 -2.62
N PRO A 90 -12.08 -11.00 -2.82
CA PRO A 90 -11.98 -11.59 -4.16
C PRO A 90 -13.17 -11.22 -5.07
N GLN A 91 -12.88 -10.78 -6.29
CA GLN A 91 -13.87 -10.42 -7.30
C GLN A 91 -13.79 -11.32 -8.52
N PHE A 92 -14.91 -11.92 -8.92
CA PHE A 92 -14.98 -12.71 -10.16
C PHE A 92 -14.79 -11.83 -11.39
N VAL A 93 -13.91 -12.25 -12.28
CA VAL A 93 -13.72 -11.61 -13.60
C VAL A 93 -14.56 -12.32 -14.66
N ASN A 94 -14.94 -11.59 -15.72
CA ASN A 94 -15.72 -12.12 -16.86
C ASN A 94 -17.05 -12.78 -16.45
N THR A 95 -17.89 -12.02 -15.72
CA THR A 95 -19.18 -12.49 -15.21
C THR A 95 -20.19 -12.90 -16.28
N SER A 96 -20.03 -12.43 -17.52
CA SER A 96 -20.88 -12.76 -18.66
C SER A 96 -20.75 -14.22 -19.14
N ALA A 97 -19.72 -14.96 -18.73
CA ALA A 97 -19.42 -16.32 -19.21
C ALA A 97 -19.97 -17.46 -18.33
N HIS A 98 -20.77 -17.17 -17.29
CA HIS A 98 -21.21 -18.20 -16.33
C HIS A 98 -22.37 -19.11 -16.81
N ARG A 99 -22.87 -18.91 -18.03
CA ARG A 99 -23.83 -19.84 -18.64
C ARG A 99 -23.08 -20.85 -19.49
N ILE A 100 -23.00 -22.08 -18.99
CA ILE A 100 -22.36 -23.19 -19.67
C ILE A 100 -23.47 -24.09 -20.21
N LYS A 101 -23.34 -24.50 -21.48
CA LYS A 101 -24.14 -25.58 -22.05
C LYS A 101 -23.27 -26.81 -22.10
N ILE A 102 -23.82 -27.94 -21.69
CA ILE A 102 -23.14 -29.23 -21.66
C ILE A 102 -24.02 -30.27 -22.34
N SER A 103 -23.39 -31.19 -23.07
CA SER A 103 -24.06 -32.38 -23.60
C SER A 103 -24.33 -33.37 -22.48
N GLU A 104 -25.47 -34.05 -22.52
CA GLU A 104 -25.74 -35.20 -21.63
C GLU A 104 -24.79 -36.38 -21.88
N LEU A 105 -24.11 -36.41 -23.03
CA LEU A 105 -23.12 -37.42 -23.40
C LEU A 105 -21.70 -37.05 -22.95
N ALA A 106 -21.54 -35.96 -22.19
CA ALA A 106 -20.26 -35.52 -21.67
C ALA A 106 -19.63 -36.59 -20.75
N PRO A 107 -18.38 -37.02 -20.97
CA PRO A 107 -17.72 -37.95 -20.07
C PRO A 107 -17.45 -37.33 -18.68
N ILE A 108 -17.36 -38.21 -17.68
CA ILE A 108 -16.88 -37.87 -16.34
C ILE A 108 -15.48 -37.25 -16.46
N GLY A 109 -15.27 -36.15 -15.74
CA GLY A 109 -14.04 -35.34 -15.79
C GLY A 109 -14.00 -34.33 -16.94
N GLU A 110 -15.01 -34.25 -17.80
CA GLU A 110 -15.08 -33.21 -18.83
C GLU A 110 -14.98 -31.82 -18.20
N ARG A 111 -14.07 -31.00 -18.72
CA ARG A 111 -13.84 -29.64 -18.22
C ARG A 111 -14.92 -28.71 -18.74
N LEU A 112 -15.65 -28.07 -17.82
CA LEU A 112 -16.73 -27.15 -18.17
C LEU A 112 -16.22 -25.73 -18.35
N THR A 113 -15.77 -25.10 -17.26
CA THR A 113 -15.19 -23.76 -17.29
C THR A 113 -14.09 -23.62 -16.26
N ARG A 114 -13.48 -22.43 -16.23
CA ARG A 114 -12.63 -22.00 -15.15
C ARG A 114 -13.19 -20.69 -14.60
N LEU A 115 -13.66 -20.75 -13.36
CA LEU A 115 -13.94 -19.55 -12.58
C LEU A 115 -12.62 -18.86 -12.27
N LYS A 116 -12.59 -17.54 -12.42
CA LYS A 116 -11.44 -16.73 -12.05
C LYS A 116 -11.93 -15.58 -11.21
N ALA A 117 -11.37 -15.46 -10.02
CA ALA A 117 -11.47 -14.29 -9.18
C ALA A 117 -10.08 -13.68 -8.98
N ILE A 118 -10.04 -12.39 -8.67
CA ILE A 118 -8.84 -11.64 -8.34
C ILE A 118 -9.04 -10.91 -7.02
N SER A 119 -8.01 -10.90 -6.16
CA SER A 119 -7.86 -9.95 -5.06
C SER A 119 -6.71 -8.99 -5.42
N GLN A 120 -6.76 -7.77 -4.90
CA GLN A 120 -5.68 -6.80 -5.05
C GLN A 120 -4.63 -6.90 -3.93
N ASP A 121 -4.90 -7.68 -2.87
CA ASP A 121 -3.97 -7.92 -1.76
C ASP A 121 -2.69 -8.63 -2.24
N GLU A 122 -1.70 -8.80 -1.36
CA GLU A 122 -0.43 -9.48 -1.64
C GLU A 122 -0.23 -10.80 -0.85
N GLY A 123 0.54 -11.71 -1.44
CA GLY A 123 0.95 -12.95 -0.77
C GLY A 123 -0.22 -13.82 -0.32
N ASP A 124 -0.22 -14.23 0.94
CA ASP A 124 -1.24 -15.11 1.51
C ASP A 124 -2.62 -14.45 1.57
N ASN A 125 -2.69 -13.12 1.67
CA ASN A 125 -3.97 -12.38 1.67
C ASN A 125 -4.65 -12.43 0.29
N ALA A 126 -3.87 -12.64 -0.77
CA ALA A 126 -4.37 -12.78 -2.14
C ALA A 126 -4.76 -14.21 -2.53
N VAL A 127 -4.60 -15.20 -1.63
CA VAL A 127 -4.91 -16.61 -1.93
C VAL A 127 -6.41 -16.83 -1.94
N ILE A 128 -6.91 -17.36 -3.06
CA ILE A 128 -8.35 -17.54 -3.30
C ILE A 128 -8.72 -19.01 -3.25
N HIS A 129 -9.79 -19.32 -2.49
CA HIS A 129 -10.44 -20.62 -2.47
C HIS A 129 -11.86 -20.53 -3.03
N TYR A 130 -12.18 -21.44 -3.94
CA TYR A 130 -13.49 -21.58 -4.58
C TYR A 130 -14.28 -22.70 -3.93
N ARG A 131 -15.59 -22.49 -3.77
CA ARG A 131 -16.51 -23.54 -3.32
C ARG A 131 -17.87 -23.41 -3.99
N LEU A 132 -18.53 -24.55 -4.18
CA LEU A 132 -19.95 -24.57 -4.54
C LEU A 132 -20.78 -24.35 -3.27
N LEU A 133 -21.73 -23.42 -3.33
CA LEU A 133 -22.63 -23.14 -2.20
C LEU A 133 -23.70 -24.22 -2.05
N THR A 134 -24.06 -24.86 -3.15
CA THR A 134 -25.02 -25.97 -3.20
C THR A 134 -24.30 -27.24 -3.59
N LYS A 135 -24.72 -28.36 -2.99
CA LYS A 135 -24.27 -29.68 -3.44
C LYS A 135 -24.86 -29.94 -4.82
N GLN A 136 -24.00 -30.30 -5.77
CA GLN A 136 -24.36 -30.70 -7.12
C GLN A 136 -23.54 -31.96 -7.42
N PRO A 137 -24.08 -33.17 -7.18
CA PRO A 137 -23.31 -34.40 -7.30
C PRO A 137 -22.77 -34.64 -8.72
N GLU A 138 -23.39 -34.05 -9.73
CA GLU A 138 -22.99 -34.14 -11.14
C GLU A 138 -21.81 -33.22 -11.48
N PHE A 139 -21.45 -32.28 -10.60
CA PHE A 139 -20.46 -31.24 -10.88
C PHE A 139 -19.42 -31.09 -9.76
N GLY A 140 -18.15 -31.05 -10.16
CA GLY A 140 -17.02 -30.77 -9.32
C GLY A 140 -16.46 -29.37 -9.55
N LEU A 141 -15.86 -28.81 -8.51
CA LEU A 141 -15.08 -27.58 -8.58
C LEU A 141 -13.76 -27.78 -7.84
N ASN A 142 -12.66 -27.49 -8.52
CA ASN A 142 -11.36 -27.49 -7.87
C ASN A 142 -11.17 -26.20 -7.07
N GLU A 143 -10.94 -26.34 -5.76
CA GLU A 143 -10.97 -25.23 -4.81
C GLU A 143 -9.86 -24.20 -4.99
N THR A 144 -8.72 -24.55 -5.59
CA THR A 144 -7.60 -23.60 -5.76
C THR A 144 -7.53 -23.04 -7.17
N THR A 145 -7.92 -23.84 -8.16
CA THR A 145 -7.77 -23.47 -9.57
C THR A 145 -9.05 -22.90 -10.20
N GLY A 146 -10.20 -23.02 -9.53
CA GLY A 146 -11.51 -22.60 -10.04
C GLY A 146 -12.01 -23.42 -11.23
N LYS A 147 -11.32 -24.51 -11.60
CA LYS A 147 -11.73 -25.40 -12.70
C LYS A 147 -12.95 -26.20 -12.31
N SER A 148 -14.04 -26.09 -13.06
CA SER A 148 -15.21 -26.95 -12.92
C SER A 148 -15.20 -28.10 -13.91
N PHE A 149 -15.79 -29.22 -13.52
CA PHE A 149 -15.80 -30.46 -14.29
C PHE A 149 -17.02 -31.34 -13.96
N CYS A 150 -17.33 -32.31 -14.81
CA CYS A 150 -18.35 -33.33 -14.51
C CYS A 150 -17.82 -34.41 -13.57
N CYS A 151 -18.64 -34.85 -12.63
CA CYS A 151 -18.35 -35.96 -11.72
C CYS A 151 -19.02 -37.26 -12.17
#